data_AF-A0A521PSM6-F1
#
_entry.id   AF-A0A521PSM6-F1
#
_cell.length_a   1.000
_cell.length_b   1.000
_cell.length_c   1.000
_cell.angle_alpha   90.00
_cell.angle_beta   90.00
_cell.angle_gamma   90.00
#
_symmetry.space_group_name_H-M   'P 1'
#
loop_
_entity.id
_entity.type
_entity.pdbx_description
1 polymer ?
#
loop_
_entity_poly.entity_id
_entity_poly.type
_entity_poly.pdbx_seq_one_letter_code
_entity_poly.pdbx_strand_id
1 'polypeptide(L)'
;MAGTRIWLLAAAAALTLSACDNGPSAVARKQSAGTQMATSADDASSDAGFRSDNAPREDHRRDPVPEVDGKPMWSASRKFSAQQNAQRAFDRNGRTFGADSVDEFVQKAHGFVSNPPKGTLTMTRNNGDRLFYDPKGNIFAVASKAGAPRTMFKPDEGMAYWEEQKAREARRQASRRNSDDEA
;
A
#
# COMPACT_ATOMS: atom_id res chain seq x y z
N MET A 1 -43.83 -43.10 -38.30
CA MET A 1 -44.87 -42.30 -38.98
C MET A 1 -44.47 -40.84 -38.86
N ALA A 2 -43.93 -40.29 -39.95
CA ALA A 2 -44.55 -39.21 -40.73
C ALA A 2 -44.48 -37.88 -39.95
N GLY A 3 -43.52 -36.99 -40.25
CA GLY A 3 -43.57 -36.03 -41.37
C GLY A 3 -44.12 -34.70 -40.81
N THR A 4 -43.66 -33.48 -41.11
CA THR A 4 -43.37 -32.91 -42.43
C THR A 4 -42.81 -31.46 -42.27
N ARG A 5 -41.63 -31.20 -42.87
CA ARG A 5 -41.15 -30.06 -43.72
C ARG A 5 -41.38 -28.59 -43.30
N ILE A 6 -40.33 -27.78 -43.07
CA ILE A 6 -39.48 -26.96 -44.00
C ILE A 6 -40.16 -25.67 -44.54
N TRP A 7 -39.46 -24.53 -44.39
CA TRP A 7 -39.18 -23.39 -45.31
C TRP A 7 -39.10 -22.07 -44.48
N LEU A 8 -37.90 -21.56 -44.16
CA LEU A 8 -37.04 -20.62 -44.92
C LEU A 8 -37.58 -19.18 -45.06
N LEU A 9 -36.70 -18.21 -44.76
CA LEU A 9 -36.60 -16.78 -45.12
C LEU A 9 -36.53 -15.87 -43.86
N ALA A 10 -35.36 -15.39 -43.41
CA ALA A 10 -34.38 -14.44 -43.98
C ALA A 10 -34.57 -13.00 -43.47
N ALA A 11 -33.43 -12.30 -43.34
CA ALA A 11 -33.20 -10.87 -43.05
C ALA A 11 -33.33 -10.45 -41.57
N ALA A 12 -32.50 -9.58 -40.98
CA ALA A 12 -31.26 -8.92 -41.39
C ALA A 12 -30.66 -8.29 -40.12
N ALA A 13 -29.36 -7.99 -40.21
CA ALA A 13 -28.50 -7.44 -39.18
C ALA A 13 -28.87 -6.00 -38.74
N ALA A 14 -28.56 -5.64 -37.49
CA ALA A 14 -27.83 -4.42 -37.16
C ALA A 14 -27.31 -4.47 -35.70
N LEU A 15 -26.00 -4.65 -35.57
CA LEU A 15 -25.22 -4.35 -34.37
C LEU A 15 -25.03 -2.83 -34.29
N THR A 16 -25.38 -2.21 -33.17
CA THR A 16 -24.92 -0.86 -32.84
C THR A 16 -24.11 -0.90 -31.55
N LEU A 17 -22.80 -1.10 -31.69
CA LEU A 17 -21.84 -0.69 -30.67
C LEU A 17 -21.57 0.80 -30.87
N SER A 18 -22.04 1.66 -29.97
CA SER A 18 -21.46 3.00 -29.83
C SER A 18 -20.24 2.88 -28.93
N ALA A 19 -19.07 2.85 -29.55
CA ALA A 19 -17.82 3.11 -28.84
C ALA A 19 -17.81 4.58 -28.41
N CYS A 20 -17.75 4.83 -27.11
CA CYS A 20 -17.37 6.15 -26.59
C CYS A 20 -15.86 6.31 -26.85
N ASP A 21 -15.54 7.03 -27.91
CA ASP A 21 -14.19 7.46 -28.24
C ASP A 21 -13.71 8.47 -27.17
N ASN A 22 -12.77 8.04 -26.34
CA ASN A 22 -12.02 8.95 -25.46
C ASN A 22 -10.93 9.60 -26.32
N GLY A 23 -11.14 10.89 -26.61
CA GLY A 23 -10.32 11.67 -27.53
C GLY A 23 -8.82 11.72 -27.19
N PRO A 24 -7.99 12.12 -28.17
CA PRO A 24 -6.54 12.07 -28.08
C PRO A 24 -6.01 13.01 -26.99
N SER A 25 -5.41 12.41 -25.96
CA SER A 25 -4.58 13.12 -24.98
C SER A 25 -3.39 13.76 -25.69
N ALA A 26 -3.43 15.08 -25.84
CA ALA A 26 -2.34 15.89 -26.36
C ALA A 26 -1.22 15.97 -25.30
N VAL A 27 -0.26 15.05 -25.37
CA VAL A 27 1.04 15.28 -24.73
C VAL A 27 1.79 16.36 -25.52
N ALA A 28 2.04 17.49 -24.87
CA ALA A 28 2.81 18.58 -25.45
C ALA A 28 4.21 18.08 -25.82
N ARG A 29 4.53 18.09 -27.12
CA ARG A 29 5.89 17.85 -27.61
C ARG A 29 6.75 19.03 -27.16
N LYS A 30 7.71 18.75 -26.27
CA LYS A 30 8.81 19.64 -25.92
C LYS A 30 9.63 19.92 -27.19
N GLN A 31 9.39 21.05 -27.84
CA GLN A 31 10.25 21.56 -28.90
C GLN A 31 11.38 22.39 -28.27
N SER A 32 12.60 21.88 -28.42
CA SER A 32 13.83 22.66 -28.31
C SER A 32 14.06 23.35 -29.65
N ALA A 33 13.97 24.67 -29.71
CA ALA A 33 14.50 25.48 -30.81
C ALA A 33 14.79 26.89 -30.30
N GLY A 34 15.94 27.42 -30.70
CA GLY A 34 16.60 28.57 -30.11
C GLY A 34 15.94 29.93 -30.41
N THR A 35 16.27 30.86 -29.51
CA THR A 35 16.52 32.29 -29.70
C THR A 35 15.80 32.98 -30.86
N GLN A 36 14.70 33.69 -30.57
CA GLN A 36 14.42 35.03 -31.12
C GLN A 36 13.67 35.90 -30.10
N MET A 37 14.20 37.09 -29.87
CA MET A 37 13.68 38.14 -28.98
C MET A 37 12.60 38.96 -29.69
N ALA A 38 11.51 39.31 -29.00
CA ALA A 38 10.76 40.55 -29.24
C ALA A 38 9.95 40.94 -28.00
N THR A 39 9.94 42.25 -27.74
CA THR A 39 9.50 42.95 -26.54
C THR A 39 7.99 43.10 -26.45
N SER A 40 7.45 43.13 -25.23
CA SER A 40 6.69 44.28 -24.67
C SER A 40 6.05 43.86 -23.34
N ALA A 41 6.16 44.77 -22.36
CA ALA A 41 5.58 44.65 -21.04
C ALA A 41 4.04 44.76 -21.11
N ASP A 42 3.33 43.96 -20.30
CA ASP A 42 2.33 44.44 -19.33
C ASP A 42 1.79 43.25 -18.50
N ASP A 43 1.90 43.42 -17.18
CA ASP A 43 1.10 42.88 -16.08
C ASP A 43 0.36 41.53 -16.24
N ALA A 44 0.92 40.48 -15.65
CA ALA A 44 0.15 39.54 -14.83
C ALA A 44 1.10 38.81 -13.88
N SER A 45 0.88 39.01 -12.59
CA SER A 45 1.52 38.29 -11.51
C SER A 45 1.29 36.78 -11.65
N SER A 46 2.22 36.08 -12.29
CA SER A 46 2.49 34.69 -11.96
C SER A 46 3.74 34.69 -11.10
N ASP A 47 3.52 34.72 -9.79
CA ASP A 47 4.43 34.17 -8.79
C ASP A 47 4.71 32.71 -9.17
N ALA A 48 5.57 32.53 -10.18
CA ALA A 48 6.26 31.29 -10.48
C ALA A 48 7.48 31.21 -9.54
N GLY A 49 7.25 31.49 -8.26
CA GLY A 49 7.89 30.75 -7.21
C GLY A 49 7.47 29.29 -7.37
N PHE A 50 8.15 28.57 -8.26
CA PHE A 50 8.46 27.17 -7.98
C PHE A 50 9.33 27.21 -6.72
N ARG A 51 8.67 27.44 -5.56
CA ARG A 51 9.23 27.20 -4.25
C ARG A 51 9.56 25.73 -4.32
N SER A 52 10.83 25.46 -4.60
CA SER A 52 11.44 24.20 -4.32
C SER A 52 11.05 23.91 -2.87
N ASP A 53 10.10 23.01 -2.67
CA ASP A 53 9.71 22.43 -1.37
C ASP A 53 10.90 21.58 -0.86
N ASN A 54 12.04 22.25 -0.73
CA ASN A 54 13.30 21.75 -0.24
C ASN A 54 13.50 22.15 1.22
N ALA A 55 12.41 22.47 1.92
CA ALA A 55 12.40 22.38 3.37
C ALA A 55 12.63 20.90 3.74
N PRO A 56 13.59 20.59 4.62
CA PRO A 56 13.78 19.23 5.10
C PRO A 56 12.45 18.70 5.67
N ARG A 57 11.91 17.65 5.07
CA ARG A 57 10.75 16.96 5.64
C ARG A 57 11.17 16.41 7.00
N GLU A 58 10.42 16.75 8.04
CA GLU A 58 10.64 16.26 9.40
C GLU A 58 10.66 14.72 9.42
N ASP A 59 11.65 14.13 10.11
CA ASP A 59 11.81 12.67 10.21
C ASP A 59 11.24 12.17 11.54
N HIS A 60 10.00 11.73 11.50
CA HIS A 60 9.24 11.30 12.68
C HIS A 60 9.75 10.01 13.37
N ARG A 61 10.80 9.37 12.86
CA ARG A 61 11.36 8.14 13.48
C ARG A 61 12.04 8.40 14.81
N ARG A 62 12.37 9.66 15.12
CA ARG A 62 13.04 10.07 16.36
C ARG A 62 12.09 10.71 17.36
N ASP A 63 10.83 10.90 16.99
CA ASP A 63 9.82 11.49 17.86
C ASP A 63 9.61 10.60 19.10
N PRO A 64 9.35 11.20 20.27
CA PRO A 64 8.93 10.44 21.44
C PRO A 64 7.66 9.64 21.13
N VAL A 65 7.69 8.33 21.44
CA VAL A 65 6.57 7.42 21.21
C VAL A 65 5.99 6.98 22.55
N PRO A 66 4.68 7.17 22.81
CA PRO A 66 4.02 6.60 23.97
C PRO A 66 4.20 5.08 24.00
N GLU A 67 4.23 4.51 25.20
CA GLU A 67 4.45 3.07 25.37
C GLU A 67 3.18 2.36 25.84
N VAL A 68 3.05 1.10 25.43
CA VAL A 68 2.06 0.13 25.90
C VAL A 68 2.86 -1.06 26.41
N ASP A 69 2.74 -1.37 27.71
CA ASP A 69 3.49 -2.43 28.39
C ASP A 69 5.02 -2.35 28.19
N GLY A 70 5.58 -1.13 28.22
CA GLY A 70 7.01 -0.87 28.03
C GLY A 70 7.51 -1.08 26.59
N LYS A 71 6.61 -1.18 25.61
CA LYS A 71 6.93 -1.23 24.18
C LYS A 71 6.33 -0.02 23.48
N PRO A 72 6.93 0.49 22.38
CA PRO A 72 6.34 1.62 21.67
C PRO A 72 4.92 1.29 21.17
N MET A 73 3.97 2.22 21.34
CA MET A 73 2.55 2.00 21.03
C MET A 73 2.34 1.53 19.59
N TRP A 74 3.15 2.07 18.67
CA TRP A 74 3.12 1.75 17.25
C TRP A 74 4.44 2.15 16.60
N SER A 75 4.78 1.58 15.45
CA SER A 75 5.99 1.97 14.75
C SER A 75 5.85 3.33 14.05
N ALA A 76 6.79 4.25 14.30
CA ALA A 76 6.93 5.45 13.51
C ALA A 76 7.56 5.15 12.13
N SER A 77 7.39 6.10 11.21
CA SER A 77 8.00 6.09 9.88
C SER A 77 8.65 7.44 9.61
N ARG A 78 9.41 7.57 8.52
CA ARG A 78 9.98 8.88 8.13
C ARG A 78 8.94 9.97 7.96
N LYS A 79 7.73 9.62 7.50
CA LYS A 79 6.68 10.57 7.10
C LYS A 79 5.60 10.78 8.14
N PHE A 80 5.49 9.88 9.11
CA PHE A 80 4.36 9.84 10.04
C PHE A 80 4.82 9.34 11.40
N SER A 81 4.34 10.00 12.45
CA SER A 81 4.53 9.60 13.83
C SER A 81 3.88 8.24 14.13
N ALA A 82 4.17 7.68 15.30
CA ALA A 82 3.56 6.43 15.76
C ALA A 82 2.02 6.54 15.83
N GLN A 83 1.51 7.62 16.41
CA GLN A 83 0.09 7.91 16.57
C GLN A 83 -0.60 8.03 15.21
N GLN A 84 0.00 8.75 14.27
CA GLN A 84 -0.54 8.89 12.91
C GLN A 84 -0.58 7.54 12.19
N ASN A 85 0.46 6.71 12.31
CA ASN A 85 0.45 5.38 11.73
C ASN A 85 -0.58 4.45 12.39
N ALA A 86 -0.75 4.53 13.71
CA ALA A 86 -1.77 3.78 14.45
C ALA A 86 -3.18 4.18 14.00
N GLN A 87 -3.46 5.49 13.94
CA GLN A 87 -4.72 6.04 13.43
C GLN A 87 -5.00 5.53 12.02
N ARG A 88 -4.05 5.64 11.10
CA ARG A 88 -4.22 5.17 9.70
C ARG A 88 -4.43 3.67 9.60
N ALA A 89 -3.85 2.89 10.51
CA ALA A 89 -4.07 1.45 10.56
C ALA A 89 -5.46 1.11 11.10
N PHE A 90 -5.91 1.84 12.13
CA PHE A 90 -7.26 1.78 12.69
C PHE A 90 -8.32 2.20 11.66
N ASP A 91 -8.15 3.30 10.95
CA ASP A 91 -9.13 3.77 9.95
C ASP A 91 -9.41 2.73 8.88
N ARG A 92 -8.38 1.96 8.50
CA ARG A 92 -8.50 0.91 7.48
C ARG A 92 -9.01 -0.41 8.02
N ASN A 93 -8.68 -0.76 9.26
CA ASN A 93 -8.83 -2.14 9.75
C ASN A 93 -9.55 -2.26 11.09
N GLY A 94 -9.67 -1.19 11.87
CA GLY A 94 -10.18 -1.18 13.25
C GLY A 94 -11.53 -1.88 13.37
N ARG A 95 -12.47 -1.55 12.46
CA ARG A 95 -13.80 -2.18 12.44
C ARG A 95 -13.76 -3.68 12.21
N THR A 96 -12.84 -4.17 11.37
CA THR A 96 -12.65 -5.61 11.08
C THR A 96 -12.22 -6.41 12.32
N PHE A 97 -11.65 -5.74 13.32
CA PHE A 97 -11.25 -6.33 14.60
C PHE A 97 -12.19 -5.95 15.76
N GLY A 98 -13.33 -5.30 15.47
CA GLY A 98 -14.26 -4.83 16.49
C GLY A 98 -13.57 -3.92 17.50
N ALA A 99 -12.73 -2.99 17.01
CA ALA A 99 -12.21 -1.89 17.78
C ALA A 99 -13.01 -0.63 17.44
N ASP A 100 -13.48 0.08 18.46
CA ASP A 100 -14.24 1.32 18.31
C ASP A 100 -13.36 2.57 18.50
N SER A 101 -12.11 2.38 18.94
CA SER A 101 -11.09 3.43 19.06
C SER A 101 -9.70 2.97 18.61
N VAL A 102 -8.81 3.94 18.38
CA VAL A 102 -7.38 3.67 18.08
C VAL A 102 -6.73 2.89 19.22
N ASP A 103 -7.00 3.26 20.47
CA ASP A 103 -6.40 2.62 21.64
C ASP A 103 -6.79 1.15 21.75
N GLU A 104 -8.06 0.82 21.54
CA GLU A 104 -8.52 -0.58 21.50
C GLU A 104 -7.86 -1.37 20.37
N PHE A 105 -7.67 -0.75 19.20
CA PHE A 105 -7.00 -1.40 18.09
C PHE A 105 -5.51 -1.62 18.35
N VAL A 106 -4.83 -0.64 18.96
CA VAL A 106 -3.45 -0.74 19.41
C VAL A 106 -3.30 -1.86 20.44
N GLN A 107 -4.19 -1.93 21.43
CA GLN A 107 -4.21 -3.01 22.42
C GLN A 107 -4.39 -4.39 21.79
N LYS A 108 -5.33 -4.54 20.85
CA LYS A 108 -5.54 -5.81 20.11
C LYS A 108 -4.30 -6.19 19.29
N ALA A 109 -3.66 -5.22 18.64
CA ALA A 109 -2.44 -5.45 17.88
C ALA A 109 -1.28 -5.90 18.78
N HIS A 110 -1.07 -5.23 19.92
CA HIS A 110 -0.08 -5.63 20.93
C HIS A 110 -0.36 -7.02 21.50
N GLY A 111 -1.62 -7.32 21.81
CA GLY A 111 -2.05 -8.64 22.28
C GLY A 111 -1.72 -9.72 21.27
N PHE A 112 -2.03 -9.52 19.98
CA PHE A 112 -1.74 -10.48 18.93
C PHE A 112 -0.23 -10.70 18.73
N VAL A 113 0.59 -9.65 18.69
CA VAL A 113 2.04 -9.81 18.43
C VAL A 113 2.82 -10.29 19.66
N SER A 114 2.31 -10.03 20.88
CA SER A 114 2.95 -10.47 22.12
C SER A 114 2.54 -11.88 22.53
N ASN A 115 1.29 -12.27 22.30
CA ASN A 115 0.76 -13.59 22.62
C ASN A 115 -0.11 -14.13 21.48
N PRO A 116 0.50 -14.50 20.33
CA PRO A 116 -0.24 -14.96 19.18
C PRO A 116 -0.97 -16.30 19.45
N PRO A 117 -2.17 -16.52 18.88
CA PRO A 117 -2.89 -17.77 18.99
C PRO A 117 -2.05 -18.99 18.54
N LYS A 118 -2.32 -20.16 19.14
CA LYS A 118 -1.66 -21.41 18.73
C LYS A 118 -1.92 -21.72 17.26
N GLY A 119 -0.85 -22.00 16.52
CA GLY A 119 -0.90 -22.22 15.07
C GLY A 119 -0.57 -20.98 14.23
N THR A 120 -0.28 -19.84 14.86
CA THR A 120 0.24 -18.66 14.16
C THR A 120 1.60 -18.96 13.54
N LEU A 121 1.71 -18.76 12.24
CA LEU A 121 2.94 -18.83 11.48
C LEU A 121 3.74 -17.56 11.72
N THR A 122 5.07 -17.68 11.86
CA THR A 122 5.94 -16.52 12.07
C THR A 122 7.18 -16.58 11.19
N MET A 123 7.71 -15.40 10.86
CA MET A 123 8.95 -15.25 10.11
C MET A 123 9.65 -13.96 10.56
N THR A 124 10.97 -14.02 10.70
CA THR A 124 11.79 -12.86 11.07
C THR A 124 12.50 -12.32 9.83
N ARG A 125 12.36 -11.02 9.58
CA ARG A 125 13.09 -10.30 8.53
C ARG A 125 14.51 -9.98 8.99
N ASN A 126 15.40 -9.69 8.03
CA ASN A 126 16.79 -9.33 8.32
C ASN A 126 16.93 -8.06 9.18
N ASN A 127 15.97 -7.13 9.10
CA ASN A 127 15.95 -5.93 9.95
C ASN A 127 15.46 -6.20 11.39
N GLY A 128 15.14 -7.45 11.73
CA GLY A 128 14.62 -7.86 13.02
C GLY A 128 13.10 -7.69 13.18
N ASP A 129 12.38 -7.19 12.17
CA ASP A 129 10.93 -7.17 12.21
C ASP A 129 10.39 -8.61 12.15
N ARG A 130 9.31 -8.87 12.89
CA ARG A 130 8.64 -10.16 12.92
C ARG A 130 7.29 -10.07 12.22
N LEU A 131 7.01 -11.01 11.34
CA LEU A 131 5.72 -11.20 10.69
C LEU A 131 4.98 -12.33 11.41
N PHE A 132 3.68 -12.18 11.48
CA PHE A 132 2.76 -13.11 12.12
C PHE A 132 1.57 -13.34 11.18
N TYR A 133 1.16 -14.59 11.02
CA TYR A 133 -0.05 -14.94 10.32
C TYR A 133 -0.79 -16.05 11.04
N ASP A 134 -2.00 -15.78 11.53
CA ASP A 134 -2.91 -16.80 12.07
C ASP A 134 -3.84 -17.29 10.96
N PRO A 135 -3.70 -18.56 10.51
CA PRO A 135 -4.57 -19.11 9.47
C PRO A 135 -6.03 -19.27 9.92
N LYS A 136 -6.29 -19.44 11.23
CA LYS A 136 -7.65 -19.66 11.75
C LYS A 136 -8.45 -18.38 11.80
N GLY A 137 -7.88 -17.32 12.36
CA GLY A 137 -8.49 -15.98 12.41
C GLY A 137 -8.34 -15.18 11.11
N ASN A 138 -7.53 -15.69 10.16
CA ASN A 138 -7.06 -14.98 8.99
C ASN A 138 -6.48 -13.60 9.35
N ILE A 139 -5.54 -13.56 10.30
CA ILE A 139 -4.97 -12.31 10.82
C ILE A 139 -3.49 -12.24 10.44
N PHE A 140 -3.11 -11.19 9.72
CA PHE A 140 -1.72 -10.85 9.45
C PHE A 140 -1.29 -9.63 10.26
N ALA A 141 -0.11 -9.70 10.88
CA ALA A 141 0.50 -8.57 11.55
C ALA A 141 2.02 -8.52 11.35
N VAL A 142 2.58 -7.33 11.55
CA VAL A 142 4.04 -7.13 11.61
C VAL A 142 4.36 -6.34 12.85
N ALA A 143 5.39 -6.75 13.59
CA ALA A 143 5.96 -6.00 14.70
C ALA A 143 7.43 -5.67 14.44
N SER A 144 7.90 -4.56 14.98
CA SER A 144 9.31 -4.21 14.97
C SER A 144 10.12 -5.13 15.88
N LYS A 145 11.45 -5.08 15.77
CA LYS A 145 12.36 -5.76 16.72
C LYS A 145 12.09 -5.36 18.18
N ALA A 146 11.65 -4.11 18.42
CA ALA A 146 11.30 -3.60 19.74
C ALA A 146 9.87 -4.00 20.19
N GLY A 147 9.15 -4.79 19.39
CA GLY A 147 7.80 -5.27 19.71
C GLY A 147 6.68 -4.28 19.35
N ALA A 148 6.99 -3.13 18.75
CA ALA A 148 5.98 -2.16 18.32
C ALA A 148 5.22 -2.66 17.09
N PRO A 149 3.87 -2.77 17.12
CA PRO A 149 3.09 -3.11 15.94
C PRO A 149 3.34 -2.11 14.80
N ARG A 150 3.45 -2.63 13.57
CA ARG A 150 3.59 -1.85 12.33
C ARG A 150 2.31 -1.88 11.51
N THR A 151 1.60 -3.02 11.54
CA THR A 151 0.34 -3.26 10.84
C THR A 151 -0.37 -4.46 11.44
N MET A 152 -1.69 -4.50 11.33
CA MET A 152 -2.55 -5.65 11.61
C MET A 152 -3.79 -5.57 10.72
N PHE A 153 -4.09 -6.63 9.96
CA PHE A 153 -5.25 -6.71 9.06
C PHE A 153 -5.63 -8.15 8.73
N LYS A 154 -6.79 -8.34 8.10
CA LYS A 154 -7.21 -9.64 7.54
C LYS A 154 -6.95 -9.64 6.03
N PRO A 155 -6.02 -10.45 5.48
CA PRO A 155 -5.78 -10.47 4.04
C PRO A 155 -6.92 -11.17 3.30
N ASP A 156 -7.33 -10.62 2.16
CA ASP A 156 -8.40 -11.19 1.33
C ASP A 156 -8.02 -12.57 0.76
N GLU A 157 -6.75 -12.76 0.43
CA GLU A 157 -6.21 -14.01 -0.13
C GLU A 157 -5.83 -15.06 0.94
N GLY A 158 -5.98 -14.72 2.22
CA GLY A 158 -5.68 -15.62 3.33
C GLY A 158 -4.28 -16.23 3.28
N MET A 159 -4.21 -17.57 3.20
CA MET A 159 -2.96 -18.33 3.20
C MET A 159 -2.04 -17.95 2.03
N ALA A 160 -2.61 -17.64 0.86
CA ALA A 160 -1.81 -17.27 -0.31
C ALA A 160 -1.03 -15.96 -0.07
N TYR A 161 -1.61 -15.01 0.68
CA TYR A 161 -0.90 -13.79 1.08
C TYR A 161 0.35 -14.11 1.91
N TRP A 162 0.27 -15.06 2.84
CA TRP A 162 1.43 -15.47 3.65
C TRP A 162 2.52 -16.13 2.81
N GLU A 163 2.15 -17.01 1.87
CA GLU A 163 3.11 -17.65 0.96
C GLU A 163 3.84 -16.59 0.11
N GLU A 164 3.11 -15.59 -0.39
CA GLU A 164 3.71 -14.48 -1.11
C GLU A 164 4.65 -13.63 -0.23
N GLN A 165 4.32 -13.42 1.06
CA GLN A 165 5.24 -12.76 1.99
C GLN A 165 6.54 -13.56 2.16
N LYS A 166 6.47 -14.89 2.32
CA LYS A 166 7.66 -15.75 2.39
C LYS A 166 8.49 -15.68 1.11
N ALA A 167 7.84 -15.78 -0.05
CA ALA A 167 8.52 -15.71 -1.35
C ALA A 167 9.22 -14.37 -1.55
N ARG A 168 8.58 -13.25 -1.17
CA ARG A 168 9.16 -11.90 -1.21
C ARG A 168 10.39 -11.78 -0.32
N GLU A 169 10.35 -12.31 0.90
CA GLU A 169 11.51 -12.27 1.79
C GLU A 169 12.65 -13.16 1.30
N ALA A 170 12.35 -14.35 0.75
CA ALA A 170 13.37 -15.21 0.15
C ALA A 170 14.10 -14.53 -1.02
N ARG A 171 13.35 -13.87 -1.93
CA ARG A 171 13.93 -13.10 -3.03
C ARG A 171 14.83 -11.97 -2.54
N ARG A 172 14.40 -11.24 -1.49
CA ARG A 172 15.20 -10.17 -0.86
C ARG A 172 16.47 -10.67 -0.17
N GLN A 173 16.46 -11.90 0.34
CA GLN A 173 17.65 -12.51 0.93
C GLN A 173 18.63 -12.93 -0.17
N ALA A 174 18.14 -13.54 -1.25
CA ALA A 174 18.98 -13.92 -2.40
C ALA A 174 19.64 -12.71 -3.06
N SER A 175 18.89 -11.63 -3.31
CA SER A 175 19.44 -10.42 -3.95
C SER A 175 20.55 -9.75 -3.14
N ARG A 176 20.55 -9.89 -1.81
CA ARG A 176 21.61 -9.35 -0.94
C ARG A 176 22.88 -10.19 -0.98
N ARG A 177 22.75 -11.52 -0.99
CA ARG A 177 23.93 -12.40 -1.10
C ARG A 177 24.71 -12.09 -2.37
N ASN A 178 24.01 -11.94 -3.49
CA ASN A 178 24.64 -11.58 -4.75
C ASN A 178 25.28 -10.17 -4.74
N SER A 179 24.81 -9.23 -3.92
CA SER A 179 25.47 -7.92 -3.81
C SER A 179 26.71 -7.94 -2.94
N ASP A 180 26.77 -8.87 -1.98
CA ASP A 180 27.92 -9.02 -1.08
C ASP A 180 29.06 -9.80 -1.77
N ASP A 181 28.74 -10.72 -2.69
CA ASP A 181 29.74 -11.49 -3.47
C ASP A 181 30.45 -10.67 -4.56
N GLU A 182 29.86 -9.53 -4.98
CA GLU A 182 30.39 -8.64 -6.03
C GLU A 182 31.14 -7.41 -5.47
N ALA A 183 31.26 -7.30 -4.14
CA ALA A 183 31.89 -6.17 -3.44
C ALA A 183 33.25 -6.54 -2.85
#